data_AF-A0A0F7PFI1-F1
#
_entry.id   AF-A0A0F7PFI1-F1
#
_cell.length_a   1.000
_cell.length_b   1.000
_cell.length_c   1.000
_cell.angle_alpha   90.00
_cell.angle_beta   90.00
_cell.angle_gamma   90.00
#
_symmetry.space_group_name_H-M   'P 1'
#
loop_
_entity.id
_entity.type
_entity.pdbx_description
1 polymer ?
#
loop_
_entity_poly.entity_id
_entity_poly.type
_entity_poly.pdbx_seq_one_letter_code
_entity_poly.pdbx_strand_id
1 'polypeptide(L)'
;MVSDSGDETVDSPDEPGEGEGPDTGAGADTDSNSGASLDANAGAGADAEAEAKEDADAEAKAKENADAEAKAKENADAEAKAKENADAEAKAKENADAEAKAKENADAEAEAGADKSAVTVEGSSADWLRQRADEVGLEPDEYANRVIATLRAVESGDEPATADDLATLEERISSLDEDIESKIQDVRDRVIQVKRETDAKAPDDHEHPGLRENLETNQERVDRAEQTAESLEETVDAMEERFERGFENYEEILQHVVDRTDDLSEEAGALREVAKQLKRNQTALRAREQRRQRTDAVKADANRKGVTEARCESCGNDVTVALLTEPACPFCGTEIADVTPKPGFFGTATLNTGAAPALEEAEPPAEDAFSDLDEQAETSGTDSTDPAAVLDEDGSLINVGETETDHDDRGERG
;
A
#
# COMPACT_ATOMS: atom_id res chain seq x y z
N MET A 1 -53.77 59.35 -10.05
CA MET A 1 -54.13 59.47 -8.63
C MET A 1 -52.99 58.83 -7.85
N VAL A 2 -52.26 59.66 -7.08
CA VAL A 2 -51.52 59.41 -5.82
C VAL A 2 -50.56 58.19 -5.81
N SER A 3 -49.24 58.41 -5.97
CA SER A 3 -48.18 58.55 -4.91
C SER A 3 -47.82 57.20 -4.26
N ASP A 4 -46.57 56.74 -4.17
CA ASP A 4 -45.49 57.22 -3.28
C ASP A 4 -44.16 56.54 -3.70
N SER A 5 -43.10 57.22 -4.18
CA SER A 5 -41.95 57.79 -3.44
C SER A 5 -41.22 56.75 -2.56
N GLY A 6 -40.00 56.28 -2.87
CA GLY A 6 -38.70 57.00 -2.74
C GLY A 6 -38.22 56.95 -1.28
N ASP A 7 -36.95 56.86 -0.89
CA ASP A 7 -35.64 56.88 -1.54
C ASP A 7 -34.60 56.70 -0.39
N GLU A 8 -33.41 56.23 -0.75
CA GLU A 8 -32.09 56.20 -0.11
C GLU A 8 -31.86 56.88 1.27
N THR A 9 -31.00 56.30 2.12
CA THR A 9 -29.59 56.78 2.30
C THR A 9 -28.83 56.13 3.48
N VAL A 10 -27.55 55.94 3.17
CA VAL A 10 -26.30 55.69 3.92
C VAL A 10 -26.12 56.50 5.21
N ASP A 11 -25.50 55.95 6.27
CA ASP A 11 -24.28 56.49 6.96
C ASP A 11 -23.85 55.61 8.17
N SER A 12 -22.53 55.46 8.37
CA SER A 12 -21.86 54.90 9.59
C SER A 12 -21.75 56.01 10.68
N PRO A 13 -20.89 56.02 11.74
CA PRO A 13 -19.98 55.02 12.38
C PRO A 13 -20.03 55.05 13.96
N ASP A 14 -18.99 54.49 14.59
CA ASP A 14 -18.42 54.78 15.95
C ASP A 14 -18.86 54.00 17.22
N GLU A 15 -18.06 52.96 17.56
CA GLU A 15 -17.14 52.84 18.74
C GLU A 15 -17.63 52.96 20.23
N PRO A 16 -16.83 52.54 21.25
CA PRO A 16 -17.20 51.53 22.25
C PRO A 16 -17.30 52.05 23.71
N GLY A 17 -17.66 51.18 24.66
CA GLY A 17 -17.74 51.55 26.09
C GLY A 17 -17.53 50.38 27.05
N GLU A 18 -16.37 50.40 27.70
CA GLU A 18 -15.96 49.58 28.85
C GLU A 18 -16.82 49.85 30.10
N GLY A 19 -16.90 48.88 31.01
CA GLY A 19 -17.54 49.05 32.32
C GLY A 19 -17.26 47.90 33.28
N GLU A 20 -16.31 48.15 34.17
CA GLU A 20 -15.81 47.31 35.26
C GLU A 20 -16.88 46.95 36.33
N GLY A 21 -16.59 45.93 37.16
CA GLY A 21 -17.40 45.42 38.29
C GLY A 21 -17.60 46.41 39.46
N PRO A 22 -18.03 46.00 40.70
CA PRO A 22 -17.60 44.78 41.40
C PRO A 22 -18.64 44.08 42.34
N ASP A 23 -18.20 42.92 42.87
CA ASP A 23 -18.53 42.22 44.13
C ASP A 23 -19.77 42.59 44.96
N THR A 24 -20.57 41.56 45.27
CA THR A 24 -20.87 41.18 46.68
C THR A 24 -21.17 39.69 46.79
N GLY A 25 -20.39 38.99 47.61
CA GLY A 25 -20.58 37.58 47.93
C GLY A 25 -21.77 37.30 48.86
N ALA A 26 -22.28 36.08 48.77
CA ALA A 26 -22.97 35.36 49.84
C ALA A 26 -22.81 33.87 49.58
N GLY A 27 -22.07 33.18 50.46
CA GLY A 27 -21.98 31.73 50.45
C GLY A 27 -23.23 31.07 51.05
N ALA A 28 -23.53 29.87 50.56
CA ALA A 28 -24.13 28.78 51.32
C ALA A 28 -23.99 27.48 50.52
N ASP A 29 -23.55 26.45 51.22
CA ASP A 29 -23.14 25.13 50.76
C ASP A 29 -24.27 24.30 50.16
N THR A 30 -23.99 23.55 49.09
CA THR A 30 -24.50 22.19 48.89
C THR A 30 -23.52 21.36 48.07
N ASP A 31 -22.74 20.53 48.75
CA ASP A 31 -22.13 19.34 48.16
C ASP A 31 -23.25 18.37 47.71
N SER A 32 -23.32 18.10 46.42
CA SER A 32 -24.01 16.92 45.88
C SER A 32 -23.51 16.60 44.46
N ASN A 33 -22.58 15.66 44.43
CA ASN A 33 -22.48 14.57 43.45
C ASN A 33 -22.76 14.93 41.97
N SER A 34 -21.71 15.17 41.19
CA SER A 34 -21.77 15.19 39.72
C SER A 34 -20.47 14.64 39.14
N GLY A 35 -20.18 13.39 39.47
CA GLY A 35 -19.00 12.64 39.00
C GLY A 35 -19.38 11.29 38.42
N ALA A 36 -20.42 11.22 37.59
CA ALA A 36 -20.81 10.02 36.86
C ALA A 36 -21.76 10.36 35.70
N SER A 37 -21.28 11.05 34.66
CA SER A 37 -21.99 11.09 33.36
C SER A 37 -21.08 11.56 32.22
N LEU A 38 -19.87 10.98 32.11
CA LEU A 38 -19.04 11.19 30.91
C LEU A 38 -18.59 9.88 30.23
N ASP A 39 -18.90 8.71 30.81
CA ASP A 39 -18.51 7.40 30.26
C ASP A 39 -19.59 6.69 29.43
N ALA A 40 -20.60 7.42 28.93
CA ALA A 40 -21.64 6.84 28.06
C ALA A 40 -21.57 7.34 26.60
N ASN A 41 -20.71 8.31 26.28
CA ASN A 41 -20.61 8.89 24.94
C ASN A 41 -19.44 8.36 24.09
N ALA A 42 -18.58 7.52 24.67
CA ALA A 42 -17.45 6.90 23.96
C ALA A 42 -17.83 5.55 23.28
N GLY A 43 -18.91 4.89 23.71
CA GLY A 43 -19.39 3.65 23.10
C GLY A 43 -20.19 3.85 21.81
N ALA A 44 -20.98 4.94 21.73
CA ALA A 44 -21.83 5.21 20.57
C ALA A 44 -21.08 5.70 19.32
N GLY A 45 -19.83 6.16 19.46
CA GLY A 45 -18.98 6.58 18.34
C GLY A 45 -18.32 5.40 17.61
N ALA A 46 -17.96 4.34 18.35
CA ALA A 46 -17.29 3.17 17.80
C ALA A 46 -18.24 2.25 17.00
N ASP A 47 -19.51 2.13 17.42
CA ASP A 47 -20.50 1.34 16.70
C ASP A 47 -20.93 2.01 15.37
N ALA A 48 -20.98 3.35 15.33
CA ALA A 48 -21.30 4.10 14.11
C ALA A 48 -20.17 4.08 13.07
N GLU A 49 -18.91 3.98 13.51
CA GLU A 49 -17.73 3.90 12.64
C GLU A 49 -17.53 2.49 12.06
N ALA A 50 -18.01 1.45 12.76
CA ALA A 50 -18.04 0.07 12.27
C ALA A 50 -19.14 -0.16 11.23
N GLU A 51 -20.36 0.36 11.43
CA GLU A 51 -21.45 0.28 10.45
C GLU A 51 -21.13 1.06 9.16
N ALA A 52 -20.46 2.22 9.26
CA ALA A 52 -20.04 3.00 8.10
C ALA A 52 -18.95 2.30 7.25
N LYS A 53 -18.14 1.44 7.86
CA LYS A 53 -17.09 0.67 7.16
C LYS A 53 -17.67 -0.54 6.43
N GLU A 54 -18.71 -1.17 6.98
CA GLU A 54 -19.41 -2.29 6.34
C GLU A 54 -20.22 -1.84 5.10
N ASP A 55 -20.85 -0.66 5.16
CA ASP A 55 -21.58 -0.08 4.03
C ASP A 55 -20.64 0.34 2.87
N ALA A 56 -19.44 0.85 3.19
CA ALA A 56 -18.44 1.22 2.19
C ALA A 56 -17.85 0.00 1.45
N ASP A 57 -17.61 -1.11 2.16
CA ASP A 57 -17.12 -2.36 1.58
C ASP A 57 -18.19 -3.06 0.72
N ALA A 58 -19.48 -2.89 1.05
CA ALA A 58 -20.60 -3.37 0.24
C ALA A 58 -20.77 -2.57 -1.06
N GLU A 59 -20.61 -1.24 -1.01
CA GLU A 59 -20.68 -0.37 -2.19
C GLU A 59 -19.50 -0.60 -3.16
N ALA A 60 -18.30 -0.86 -2.63
CA ALA A 60 -17.12 -1.21 -3.43
C ALA A 60 -17.30 -2.53 -4.19
N LYS A 61 -17.83 -3.58 -3.52
CA LYS A 61 -18.13 -4.87 -4.16
C LYS A 61 -19.26 -4.79 -5.20
N ALA A 62 -20.24 -3.91 -5.00
CA ALA A 62 -21.30 -3.67 -5.99
C ALA A 62 -20.77 -2.99 -7.27
N LYS A 63 -19.82 -2.06 -7.12
CA LYS A 63 -19.17 -1.36 -8.24
C LYS A 63 -18.26 -2.29 -9.05
N GLU A 64 -17.50 -3.16 -8.39
CA GLU A 64 -16.65 -4.17 -9.06
C GLU A 64 -17.48 -5.15 -9.92
N ASN A 65 -18.63 -5.59 -9.42
CA ASN A 65 -19.54 -6.48 -10.16
C ASN A 65 -20.17 -5.79 -11.38
N ALA A 66 -20.50 -4.49 -11.29
CA ALA A 66 -21.03 -3.73 -12.41
C ALA A 66 -19.98 -3.51 -13.52
N ASP A 67 -18.73 -3.26 -13.16
CA ASP A 67 -17.62 -3.10 -14.10
C ASP A 67 -17.27 -4.43 -14.80
N ALA A 68 -17.41 -5.56 -14.11
CA ALA A 68 -17.25 -6.90 -14.69
C ALA A 68 -18.36 -7.23 -15.70
N GLU A 69 -19.62 -6.87 -15.41
CA GLU A 69 -20.76 -7.09 -16.30
C GLU A 69 -20.68 -6.21 -17.57
N ALA A 70 -20.21 -4.96 -17.43
CA ALA A 70 -19.97 -4.07 -18.56
C ALA A 70 -18.89 -4.60 -19.52
N LYS A 71 -17.76 -5.09 -18.99
CA LYS A 71 -16.68 -5.70 -19.79
C LYS A 71 -17.12 -6.99 -20.48
N ALA A 72 -17.99 -7.79 -19.85
CA ALA A 72 -18.53 -9.00 -20.48
C ALA A 72 -19.44 -8.67 -21.68
N LYS A 73 -20.23 -7.59 -21.59
CA LYS A 73 -21.10 -7.13 -22.67
C LYS A 73 -20.32 -6.55 -23.86
N GLU A 74 -19.26 -5.78 -23.59
CA GLU A 74 -18.38 -5.24 -24.64
C GLU A 74 -17.68 -6.36 -25.43
N ASN A 75 -17.20 -7.40 -24.74
CA ASN A 75 -16.58 -8.56 -25.39
C ASN A 75 -17.57 -9.35 -26.27
N ALA A 76 -18.83 -9.48 -25.84
CA ALA A 76 -19.88 -10.14 -26.63
C ALA A 76 -20.25 -9.34 -27.89
N ASP A 77 -20.33 -8.01 -27.79
CA ASP A 77 -20.62 -7.13 -28.94
C ASP A 77 -19.45 -7.10 -29.95
N ALA A 78 -18.20 -7.22 -29.47
CA ALA A 78 -17.02 -7.36 -30.32
C ALA A 78 -16.99 -8.70 -31.08
N GLU A 79 -17.34 -9.81 -30.40
CA GLU A 79 -17.40 -11.14 -31.02
C GLU A 79 -18.51 -11.24 -32.08
N ALA A 80 -19.66 -10.60 -31.85
CA ALA A 80 -20.76 -10.54 -32.82
C ALA A 80 -20.37 -9.78 -34.10
N LYS A 81 -19.69 -8.64 -33.97
CA LYS A 81 -19.18 -7.86 -35.12
C LYS A 81 -18.09 -8.60 -35.89
N ALA A 82 -17.23 -9.35 -35.22
CA ALA A 82 -16.20 -10.17 -35.86
C ALA A 82 -16.83 -11.29 -36.72
N LYS A 83 -17.91 -11.92 -36.25
CA LYS A 83 -18.64 -12.95 -36.98
C LYS A 83 -19.37 -12.40 -38.22
N GLU A 84 -19.99 -11.22 -38.10
CA GLU A 84 -20.64 -10.56 -39.23
C GLU A 84 -19.66 -10.20 -40.36
N ASN A 85 -18.47 -9.70 -40.00
CA ASN A 85 -17.41 -9.40 -40.97
C ASN A 85 -16.89 -10.67 -41.66
N ALA A 86 -16.75 -11.78 -40.93
CA ALA A 86 -16.33 -13.06 -41.51
C ALA A 86 -17.36 -13.64 -42.50
N ASP A 87 -18.66 -13.53 -42.19
CA ASP A 87 -19.74 -13.97 -43.08
C ASP A 87 -19.84 -13.10 -44.35
N ALA A 88 -19.51 -11.79 -44.25
CA ALA A 88 -19.44 -10.89 -45.40
C ALA A 88 -18.23 -11.19 -46.31
N GLU A 89 -17.07 -11.48 -45.73
CA GLU A 89 -15.85 -11.84 -46.48
C GLU A 89 -16.00 -13.19 -47.21
N ALA A 90 -16.67 -14.17 -46.59
CA ALA A 90 -16.96 -15.46 -47.22
C ALA A 90 -17.87 -15.33 -48.46
N LYS A 91 -18.92 -14.49 -48.40
CA LYS A 91 -19.80 -14.23 -49.55
C LYS A 91 -19.11 -13.47 -50.67
N ALA A 92 -18.20 -12.55 -50.34
CA ALA A 92 -17.41 -11.83 -51.35
C ALA A 92 -16.48 -12.78 -52.12
N LYS A 93 -15.88 -13.75 -51.43
CA LYS A 93 -15.01 -14.76 -52.04
C LYS A 93 -15.78 -15.75 -52.94
N GLU A 94 -16.97 -16.16 -52.54
CA GLU A 94 -17.83 -17.03 -53.37
C GLU A 94 -18.22 -16.37 -54.70
N ASN A 95 -18.56 -15.08 -54.66
CA ASN A 95 -18.89 -14.32 -55.88
C ASN A 95 -17.67 -14.15 -56.80
N ALA A 96 -16.47 -13.93 -56.24
CA ALA A 96 -15.23 -13.82 -57.03
C ALA A 96 -14.84 -15.16 -57.69
N ASP A 97 -15.01 -16.28 -56.99
CA ASP A 97 -14.74 -17.62 -57.53
C ASP A 97 -15.74 -18.01 -58.64
N ALA A 98 -16.99 -17.53 -58.56
CA ALA A 98 -17.99 -17.72 -59.60
C ALA A 98 -17.69 -16.91 -60.87
N GLU A 99 -17.24 -15.66 -60.72
CA GLU A 99 -16.84 -14.80 -61.84
C GLU A 99 -15.57 -15.31 -62.55
N ALA A 100 -14.60 -15.81 -61.78
CA ALA A 100 -13.37 -16.42 -62.34
C ALA A 100 -13.66 -17.69 -63.17
N LYS A 101 -14.57 -18.57 -62.70
CA LYS A 101 -14.99 -19.75 -63.47
C LYS A 101 -15.79 -19.40 -64.73
N ALA A 102 -16.57 -18.32 -64.70
CA ALA A 102 -17.28 -17.85 -65.88
C ALA A 102 -16.31 -17.34 -66.96
N LYS A 103 -15.23 -16.67 -66.55
CA LYS A 103 -14.18 -16.17 -67.45
C LYS A 103 -13.31 -17.31 -68.02
N GLU A 104 -12.95 -18.30 -67.21
CA GLU A 104 -12.18 -19.46 -67.66
C GLU A 104 -12.93 -20.28 -68.73
N ASN A 105 -14.25 -20.44 -68.59
CA ASN A 105 -15.08 -21.11 -69.61
C ASN A 105 -15.17 -20.29 -70.91
N ALA A 106 -15.19 -18.95 -70.82
CA ALA A 106 -15.21 -18.09 -72.00
C ALA A 106 -13.86 -18.10 -72.77
N ASP A 107 -12.74 -18.14 -72.05
CA ASP A 107 -11.40 -18.20 -72.65
C ASP A 107 -11.11 -19.59 -73.27
N ALA A 108 -11.66 -20.67 -72.70
CA ALA A 108 -11.53 -22.03 -73.24
C ALA A 108 -12.29 -22.25 -74.57
N GLU A 109 -13.42 -21.56 -74.78
CA GLU A 109 -14.13 -21.59 -76.08
C GLU A 109 -13.42 -20.77 -77.16
N ALA A 110 -12.67 -19.72 -76.79
CA ALA A 110 -11.92 -18.90 -77.73
C ALA A 110 -10.64 -19.60 -78.27
N GLU A 111 -9.95 -20.39 -77.43
CA GLU A 111 -8.72 -21.09 -77.85
C GLU A 111 -8.98 -22.39 -78.65
N ALA A 112 -10.17 -22.99 -78.56
CA ALA A 112 -10.51 -24.19 -79.32
C ALA A 112 -10.71 -23.92 -80.84
N GLY A 113 -10.91 -22.66 -81.24
CA GLY A 113 -11.14 -22.26 -82.64
C GLY A 113 -9.89 -21.91 -83.45
N ALA A 114 -8.75 -21.62 -82.80
CA ALA A 114 -7.61 -20.98 -83.45
C ALA A 114 -6.53 -21.94 -83.99
N ASP A 115 -6.50 -23.21 -83.57
CA ASP A 115 -5.46 -24.16 -83.96
C ASP A 115 -6.02 -25.32 -84.80
N LYS A 116 -6.01 -25.14 -86.12
CA LYS A 116 -5.87 -26.17 -87.17
C LYS A 116 -6.07 -25.56 -88.55
N SER A 117 -4.97 -25.24 -89.24
CA SER A 117 -4.67 -25.53 -90.65
C SER A 117 -3.85 -24.41 -91.33
N ALA A 118 -2.57 -24.30 -91.00
CA ALA A 118 -1.62 -23.68 -91.91
C ALA A 118 -1.37 -24.65 -93.09
N VAL A 119 -2.28 -24.64 -94.07
CA VAL A 119 -2.09 -25.30 -95.37
C VAL A 119 -1.54 -24.24 -96.31
N THR A 120 -0.27 -24.35 -96.69
CA THR A 120 0.33 -23.50 -97.71
C THR A 120 -0.16 -23.94 -99.09
N VAL A 121 -1.01 -23.12 -99.70
CA VAL A 121 -1.48 -23.32 -101.07
C VAL A 121 -0.47 -22.68 -102.02
N GLU A 122 0.21 -23.47 -102.85
CA GLU A 122 1.18 -23.00 -103.84
C GLU A 122 0.70 -23.24 -105.29
N GLY A 123 1.23 -22.45 -106.23
CA GLY A 123 0.94 -22.57 -107.67
C GLY A 123 -0.37 -21.89 -108.09
N SER A 124 -1.01 -22.36 -109.16
CA SER A 124 -2.19 -21.74 -109.77
C SER A 124 -3.37 -21.55 -108.81
N SER A 125 -3.44 -22.37 -107.75
CA SER A 125 -4.46 -22.28 -106.71
C SER A 125 -4.24 -21.09 -105.77
N ALA A 126 -2.98 -20.68 -105.54
CA ALA A 126 -2.63 -19.50 -104.75
C ALA A 126 -3.01 -18.22 -105.51
N ASP A 127 -2.77 -18.20 -106.83
CA ASP A 127 -3.14 -17.07 -107.69
C ASP A 127 -4.66 -16.94 -107.84
N TRP A 128 -5.37 -18.07 -107.92
CA TRP A 128 -6.84 -18.09 -107.87
C TRP A 128 -7.40 -17.59 -106.54
N LEU A 129 -6.80 -17.99 -105.40
CA LEU A 129 -7.22 -17.50 -104.08
C LEU A 129 -6.99 -16.00 -103.93
N ARG A 130 -5.81 -15.48 -104.32
CA ARG A 130 -5.53 -14.03 -104.30
C ARG A 130 -6.52 -13.25 -105.16
N GLN A 131 -6.75 -13.71 -106.38
CA GLN A 131 -7.72 -13.08 -107.29
C GLN A 131 -9.12 -13.03 -106.67
N ARG A 132 -9.57 -14.13 -106.07
CA ARG A 132 -10.92 -14.20 -105.49
C ARG A 132 -11.04 -13.44 -104.16
N ALA A 133 -9.95 -13.36 -103.40
CA ALA A 133 -9.86 -12.56 -102.18
C ALA A 133 -9.88 -11.06 -102.50
N ASP A 134 -9.12 -10.61 -103.51
CA ASP A 134 -9.12 -9.22 -104.01
C ASP A 134 -10.51 -8.79 -104.49
N GLU A 135 -11.28 -9.67 -105.15
CA GLU A 135 -12.64 -9.37 -105.60
C GLU A 135 -13.63 -9.12 -104.45
N VAL A 136 -13.38 -9.69 -103.27
CA VAL A 136 -14.21 -9.53 -102.06
C VAL A 136 -13.59 -8.54 -101.07
N GLY A 137 -12.38 -8.04 -101.35
CA GLY A 137 -11.66 -7.09 -100.51
C GLY A 137 -11.09 -7.70 -99.21
N LEU A 138 -10.77 -8.99 -99.22
CA LEU A 138 -10.21 -9.71 -98.08
C LEU A 138 -8.76 -10.09 -98.35
N GLU A 139 -7.94 -10.23 -97.30
CA GLU A 139 -6.60 -10.81 -97.43
C GLU A 139 -6.70 -12.30 -97.85
N PRO A 140 -5.75 -12.83 -98.63
CA PRO A 140 -5.81 -14.21 -99.15
C PRO A 140 -5.96 -15.27 -98.06
N ASP A 141 -5.32 -15.07 -96.91
CA ASP A 141 -5.40 -15.98 -95.76
C ASP A 141 -6.77 -15.91 -95.07
N GLU A 142 -7.38 -14.73 -94.97
CA GLU A 142 -8.72 -14.53 -94.41
C GLU A 142 -9.80 -15.16 -95.30
N TYR A 143 -9.67 -14.98 -96.63
CA TYR A 143 -10.54 -15.62 -97.60
C TYR A 143 -10.39 -17.15 -97.56
N ALA A 144 -9.16 -17.67 -97.51
CA ALA A 144 -8.90 -19.09 -97.40
C ALA A 144 -9.48 -19.68 -96.10
N ASN A 145 -9.28 -19.02 -94.97
CA ASN A 145 -9.86 -19.44 -93.69
C ASN A 145 -11.40 -19.42 -93.72
N ARG A 146 -12.01 -18.41 -94.34
CA ARG A 146 -13.47 -18.33 -94.50
C ARG A 146 -14.00 -19.46 -95.39
N VAL A 147 -13.31 -19.78 -96.49
CA VAL A 147 -13.66 -20.91 -97.35
C VAL A 147 -13.49 -22.24 -96.60
N ILE A 148 -12.39 -22.44 -95.88
CA ILE A 148 -12.14 -23.64 -95.08
C ILE A 148 -13.19 -23.77 -93.96
N ALA A 149 -13.55 -22.69 -93.28
CA ALA A 149 -14.60 -22.67 -92.27
C ALA A 149 -15.96 -23.05 -92.87
N THR A 150 -16.32 -22.51 -94.05
CA THR A 150 -17.56 -22.90 -94.73
C THR A 150 -17.54 -24.36 -95.18
N LEU A 151 -16.41 -24.87 -95.66
CA LEU A 151 -16.27 -26.28 -96.04
C LEU A 151 -16.34 -27.21 -94.83
N ARG A 152 -15.70 -26.85 -93.71
CA ARG A 152 -15.82 -27.59 -92.44
C ARG A 152 -17.23 -27.56 -91.90
N ALA A 153 -17.94 -26.43 -91.97
CA ALA A 153 -19.34 -26.35 -91.58
C ALA A 153 -20.18 -27.33 -92.42
N VAL A 154 -20.02 -27.29 -93.75
CA VAL A 154 -20.70 -28.22 -94.68
C VAL A 154 -20.33 -29.70 -94.42
N GLU A 155 -19.09 -30.00 -94.05
CA GLU A 155 -18.61 -31.37 -93.76
C GLU A 155 -19.05 -31.88 -92.38
N SER A 156 -19.17 -30.99 -91.39
CA SER A 156 -19.64 -31.28 -90.03
C SER A 156 -21.16 -31.44 -89.96
N GLY A 157 -21.88 -31.08 -91.03
CA GLY A 157 -23.34 -30.96 -91.03
C GLY A 157 -23.84 -29.72 -90.28
N ASP A 158 -22.94 -28.81 -89.90
CA ASP A 158 -23.29 -27.49 -89.39
C ASP A 158 -23.71 -26.63 -90.60
N GLU A 159 -25.01 -26.39 -90.74
CA GLU A 159 -25.47 -25.42 -91.71
C GLU A 159 -24.88 -24.04 -91.34
N PRO A 160 -24.28 -23.32 -92.31
CA PRO A 160 -23.81 -21.97 -92.04
C PRO A 160 -25.01 -21.16 -91.54
N ALA A 161 -24.79 -20.38 -90.47
CA ALA A 161 -25.83 -19.54 -89.88
C ALA A 161 -26.61 -18.84 -91.00
N THR A 162 -27.87 -19.22 -91.12
CA THR A 162 -28.73 -18.70 -92.18
C THR A 162 -29.02 -17.23 -91.88
N ALA A 163 -29.51 -16.50 -92.89
CA ALA A 163 -30.01 -15.15 -92.65
C ALA A 163 -31.10 -15.14 -91.57
N ASP A 164 -31.86 -16.23 -91.45
CA ASP A 164 -32.90 -16.40 -90.43
C ASP A 164 -32.30 -16.65 -89.03
N ASP A 165 -31.19 -17.38 -88.91
CA ASP A 165 -30.49 -17.59 -87.63
C ASP A 165 -29.87 -16.30 -87.10
N LEU A 166 -29.27 -15.49 -87.98
CA LEU A 166 -28.72 -14.18 -87.62
C LEU A 166 -29.82 -13.19 -87.23
N ALA A 167 -30.96 -13.20 -87.93
CA ALA A 167 -32.12 -12.39 -87.56
C ALA A 167 -32.69 -12.79 -86.19
N THR A 168 -32.74 -14.10 -85.89
CA THR A 168 -33.18 -14.61 -84.59
C THR A 168 -32.22 -14.21 -83.46
N LEU A 169 -30.91 -14.25 -83.72
CA LEU A 169 -29.90 -13.82 -82.74
C LEU A 169 -29.98 -12.31 -82.49
N GLU A 170 -30.17 -11.51 -83.55
CA GLU A 170 -30.35 -10.06 -83.44
C GLU A 170 -31.60 -9.69 -82.64
N GLU A 171 -32.70 -10.41 -82.83
CA GLU A 171 -33.92 -10.26 -82.00
C GLU A 171 -33.65 -10.62 -80.53
N ARG A 172 -32.91 -11.70 -80.27
CA ARG A 172 -32.57 -12.12 -78.90
C ARG A 172 -31.61 -11.15 -78.21
N ILE A 173 -30.62 -10.60 -78.93
CA ILE A 173 -29.73 -9.56 -78.43
C ILE A 173 -30.54 -8.30 -78.13
N SER A 174 -31.42 -7.89 -79.06
CA SER A 174 -32.29 -6.72 -78.86
C SER A 174 -33.18 -6.89 -77.63
N SER A 175 -33.78 -8.07 -77.45
CA SER A 175 -34.58 -8.39 -76.25
C SER A 175 -33.73 -8.40 -74.97
N LEU A 176 -32.49 -8.88 -75.03
CA LEU A 176 -31.60 -8.87 -73.87
C LEU A 176 -31.15 -7.46 -73.51
N ASP A 177 -30.86 -6.63 -74.51
CA ASP A 177 -30.51 -5.22 -74.32
C ASP A 177 -31.69 -4.45 -73.72
N GLU A 178 -32.92 -4.66 -74.21
CA GLU A 178 -34.14 -4.11 -73.61
C GLU A 178 -34.33 -4.57 -72.14
N ASP A 179 -34.12 -5.86 -71.85
CA ASP A 179 -34.18 -6.41 -70.50
C ASP A 179 -33.11 -5.80 -69.57
N ILE A 180 -31.89 -5.62 -70.07
CA ILE A 180 -30.78 -5.01 -69.32
C ILE A 180 -31.08 -3.54 -69.04
N GLU A 181 -31.53 -2.78 -70.04
CA GLU A 181 -31.93 -1.37 -69.87
C GLU A 181 -33.05 -1.23 -68.84
N SER A 182 -34.07 -2.11 -68.89
CA SER A 182 -35.14 -2.15 -67.90
C SER A 182 -34.61 -2.42 -66.49
N LYS A 183 -33.68 -3.37 -66.32
CA LYS A 183 -33.09 -3.70 -65.01
C LYS A 183 -32.21 -2.58 -64.47
N ILE A 184 -31.42 -1.94 -65.34
CA ILE A 184 -30.60 -0.77 -64.96
C ILE A 184 -31.51 0.36 -64.48
N GLN A 185 -32.62 0.59 -65.17
CA GLN A 185 -33.59 1.61 -64.78
C GLN A 185 -34.26 1.27 -63.45
N ASP A 186 -34.64 0.01 -63.20
CA ASP A 186 -35.20 -0.43 -61.91
C ASP A 186 -34.20 -0.24 -60.75
N VAL A 187 -32.94 -0.63 -60.94
CA VAL A 187 -31.88 -0.40 -59.94
C VAL A 187 -31.67 1.09 -59.69
N ARG A 188 -31.65 1.91 -60.75
CA ARG A 188 -31.53 3.36 -60.61
C ARG A 188 -32.69 3.93 -59.80
N ASP A 189 -33.92 3.54 -60.11
CA ASP A 189 -35.11 4.02 -59.39
C ASP A 189 -35.08 3.56 -57.93
N ARG A 190 -34.63 2.33 -57.66
CA ARG A 190 -34.42 1.82 -56.30
C ARG A 190 -33.37 2.62 -55.53
N VAL A 191 -32.22 2.91 -56.14
CA VAL A 191 -31.15 3.69 -55.51
C VAL A 191 -31.63 5.11 -55.20
N ILE A 192 -32.35 5.74 -56.14
CA ILE A 192 -32.95 7.06 -55.92
C ILE A 192 -33.96 7.01 -54.77
N GLN A 193 -34.79 5.96 -54.72
CA GLN A 193 -35.73 5.76 -53.61
C GLN A 193 -35.00 5.64 -52.28
N VAL A 194 -34.00 4.75 -52.19
CA VAL A 194 -33.21 4.55 -50.96
C VAL A 194 -32.52 5.84 -50.54
N LYS A 195 -31.89 6.56 -51.48
CA LYS A 195 -31.25 7.86 -51.20
C LYS A 195 -32.26 8.85 -50.62
N ARG A 196 -33.44 8.99 -51.25
CA ARG A 196 -34.50 9.88 -50.74
C ARG A 196 -35.00 9.47 -49.36
N GLU A 197 -35.17 8.17 -49.12
CA GLU A 197 -35.57 7.64 -47.81
C GLU A 197 -34.50 7.86 -46.75
N THR A 198 -33.22 7.70 -47.09
CA THR A 198 -32.08 7.93 -46.20
C THR A 198 -31.94 9.41 -45.87
N ASP A 199 -31.96 10.30 -46.87
CA ASP A 199 -31.90 11.75 -46.65
C ASP A 199 -33.11 12.26 -45.84
N ALA A 200 -34.29 11.67 -46.04
CA ALA A 200 -35.47 12.02 -45.26
C ALA A 200 -35.35 11.57 -43.80
N LYS A 201 -34.63 10.47 -43.54
CA LYS A 201 -34.37 9.97 -42.17
C LYS A 201 -33.25 10.75 -41.49
N ALA A 202 -32.24 11.17 -42.24
CA ALA A 202 -31.11 11.94 -41.74
C ALA A 202 -30.69 12.93 -42.84
N PRO A 203 -31.21 14.17 -42.80
CA PRO A 203 -30.75 15.24 -43.67
C PRO A 203 -29.24 15.44 -43.51
N ASP A 204 -28.56 15.92 -44.55
CA ASP A 204 -27.11 16.21 -44.50
C ASP A 204 -26.75 17.18 -43.36
N ASP A 205 -27.68 18.09 -43.02
CA ASP A 205 -27.55 19.08 -41.95
C ASP A 205 -28.15 18.60 -40.60
N HIS A 206 -28.41 17.30 -40.45
CA HIS A 206 -28.92 16.76 -39.19
C HIS A 206 -27.90 16.94 -38.06
N GLU A 207 -28.25 17.75 -37.07
CA GLU A 207 -27.44 17.91 -35.87
C GLU A 207 -27.83 16.93 -34.77
N HIS A 208 -26.86 16.59 -33.92
CA HIS A 208 -27.09 15.81 -32.71
C HIS A 208 -26.91 16.68 -31.45
N PRO A 209 -27.90 17.52 -31.09
CA PRO A 209 -27.78 18.42 -29.94
C PRO A 209 -27.51 17.66 -28.63
N GLY A 210 -28.11 16.48 -28.44
CA GLY A 210 -27.85 15.66 -27.25
C GLY A 210 -26.42 15.11 -27.19
N LEU A 211 -25.79 14.78 -28.32
CA LEU A 211 -24.37 14.38 -28.33
C LEU A 211 -23.46 15.57 -28.01
N ARG A 212 -23.81 16.77 -28.51
CA ARG A 212 -23.08 18.00 -28.21
C ARG A 212 -23.17 18.35 -26.72
N GLU A 213 -24.37 18.34 -26.15
CA GLU A 213 -24.59 18.56 -24.72
C GLU A 213 -23.87 17.52 -23.85
N ASN A 214 -23.88 16.25 -24.26
CA ASN A 214 -23.13 15.21 -23.58
C ASN A 214 -21.62 15.44 -23.64
N LEU A 215 -21.08 15.90 -24.77
CA LEU A 215 -19.67 16.24 -24.90
C LEU A 215 -19.30 17.42 -24.02
N GLU A 216 -20.09 18.49 -24.03
CA GLU A 216 -19.91 19.66 -23.16
C GLU A 216 -19.94 19.25 -21.68
N THR A 217 -20.95 18.48 -21.27
CA THR A 217 -21.07 17.96 -19.90
C THR A 217 -19.88 17.08 -19.51
N ASN A 218 -19.44 16.19 -20.41
CA ASN A 218 -18.28 15.34 -20.13
C ASN A 218 -16.99 16.14 -20.06
N GLN A 219 -16.84 17.18 -20.87
CA GLN A 219 -15.70 18.08 -20.81
C GLN A 219 -15.66 18.84 -19.47
N GLU A 220 -16.79 19.38 -19.01
CA GLU A 220 -16.88 20.00 -17.68
C GLU A 220 -16.57 19.01 -16.53
N ARG A 221 -16.90 17.73 -16.70
CA ARG A 221 -16.55 16.69 -15.73
C ARG A 221 -15.05 16.41 -15.71
N VAL A 222 -14.40 16.38 -16.87
CA VAL A 222 -12.94 16.24 -17.00
C VAL A 222 -12.24 17.44 -16.37
N ASP A 223 -12.62 18.66 -16.73
CA ASP A 223 -12.01 19.88 -16.19
C ASP A 223 -12.09 19.94 -14.65
N ARG A 224 -13.22 19.49 -14.08
CA ARG A 224 -13.40 19.41 -12.62
C ARG A 224 -12.54 18.30 -12.00
N ALA A 225 -12.42 17.16 -12.66
CA ALA A 225 -11.58 16.06 -12.18
C ALA A 225 -10.11 16.47 -12.18
N GLU A 226 -9.64 17.18 -13.21
CA GLU A 226 -8.28 17.73 -13.30
C GLU A 226 -8.02 18.71 -12.15
N GLN A 227 -8.90 19.68 -11.91
CA GLN A 227 -8.77 20.62 -10.78
C GLN A 227 -8.76 19.91 -9.42
N THR A 228 -9.54 18.83 -9.28
CA THR A 228 -9.57 18.03 -8.05
C THR A 228 -8.26 17.28 -7.86
N ALA A 229 -7.69 16.73 -8.94
CA ALA A 229 -6.40 16.05 -8.90
C ALA A 229 -5.28 17.02 -8.52
N GLU A 230 -5.23 18.21 -9.14
CA GLU A 230 -4.25 19.25 -8.81
C GLU A 230 -4.34 19.68 -7.33
N SER A 231 -5.55 19.88 -6.81
CA SER A 231 -5.75 20.20 -5.38
C SER A 231 -5.36 19.06 -4.45
N LEU A 232 -5.55 17.81 -4.87
CA LEU A 232 -5.15 16.64 -4.10
C LEU A 232 -3.63 16.50 -4.07
N GLU A 233 -2.96 16.73 -5.20
CA GLU A 233 -1.49 16.77 -5.30
C GLU A 233 -0.91 17.84 -4.37
N GLU A 234 -1.44 19.07 -4.40
CA GLU A 234 -1.02 20.13 -3.47
C GLU A 234 -1.23 19.74 -2.00
N THR A 235 -2.33 19.04 -1.71
CA THR A 235 -2.61 18.55 -0.35
C THR A 235 -1.61 17.48 0.08
N VAL A 236 -1.24 16.55 -0.82
CA VAL A 236 -0.25 15.51 -0.55
C VAL A 236 1.13 16.13 -0.32
N ASP A 237 1.56 17.05 -1.18
CA ASP A 237 2.83 17.77 -1.02
C ASP A 237 2.88 18.50 0.34
N ALA A 238 1.79 19.18 0.71
CA ALA A 238 1.69 19.85 2.01
C ALA A 238 1.70 18.87 3.20
N MET A 239 1.14 17.66 3.04
CA MET A 239 1.22 16.61 4.05
C MET A 239 2.66 16.09 4.18
N GLU A 240 3.35 15.83 3.07
CA GLU A 240 4.74 15.36 3.06
C GLU A 240 5.66 16.37 3.74
N GLU A 241 5.59 17.65 3.38
CA GLU A 241 6.37 18.71 4.04
C GLU A 241 6.08 18.80 5.55
N ARG A 242 4.81 18.59 5.94
CA ARG A 242 4.42 18.57 7.36
C ARG A 242 5.00 17.35 8.08
N PHE A 243 5.03 16.19 7.43
CA PHE A 243 5.61 14.97 7.99
C PHE A 243 7.11 15.11 8.15
N GLU A 244 7.83 15.54 7.11
CA GLU A 244 9.28 15.77 7.19
C GLU A 244 9.64 16.73 8.34
N ARG A 245 8.98 17.89 8.39
CA ARG A 245 9.16 18.86 9.48
C ARG A 245 8.78 18.30 10.85
N GLY A 246 7.74 17.46 10.91
CA GLY A 246 7.31 16.78 12.11
C GLY A 246 8.37 15.81 12.63
N PHE A 247 8.89 14.95 11.76
CA PHE A 247 9.94 13.98 12.08
C PHE A 247 11.23 14.66 12.53
N GLU A 248 11.68 15.71 11.84
CA GLU A 248 12.84 16.51 12.26
C GLU A 248 12.67 17.04 13.69
N ASN A 249 11.49 17.59 14.00
CA ASN A 249 11.18 18.08 15.34
C ASN A 249 11.13 16.95 16.38
N TYR A 250 10.58 15.78 16.04
CA TYR A 250 10.59 14.63 16.93
C TYR A 250 12.00 14.11 17.19
N GLU A 251 12.85 14.03 16.18
CA GLU A 251 14.26 13.65 16.33
C GLU A 251 15.01 14.63 17.24
N GLU A 252 14.79 15.94 17.09
CA GLU A 252 15.36 16.94 17.99
C GLU A 252 14.91 16.74 19.45
N ILE A 253 13.61 16.51 19.68
CA ILE A 253 13.08 16.26 21.01
C ILE A 253 13.65 14.97 21.61
N LEU A 254 13.69 13.89 20.83
CA LEU A 254 14.20 12.60 21.29
C LEU A 254 15.69 12.70 21.61
N GLN A 255 16.48 13.37 20.77
CA GLN A 255 17.90 13.61 21.05
C GLN A 255 18.07 14.41 22.33
N HIS A 256 17.30 15.47 22.52
CA HIS A 256 17.34 16.26 23.76
C HIS A 256 17.01 15.42 25.01
N VAL A 257 16.00 14.55 24.93
CA VAL A 257 15.61 13.67 26.04
C VAL A 257 16.69 12.64 26.33
N VAL A 258 17.31 12.05 25.31
CA VAL A 258 18.43 11.11 25.47
C VAL A 258 19.63 11.81 26.10
N ASP A 259 20.07 12.94 25.54
CA ASP A 259 21.19 13.73 26.07
C ASP A 259 20.94 14.11 27.55
N ARG A 260 19.72 14.53 27.88
CA ARG A 260 19.36 14.89 29.25
C ARG A 260 19.34 13.69 30.20
N THR A 261 18.98 12.51 29.69
CA THR A 261 18.99 11.26 30.48
C THR A 261 20.41 10.81 30.76
N ASP A 262 21.32 10.95 29.81
CA ASP A 262 22.74 10.64 29.97
C ASP A 262 23.38 11.61 30.99
N ASP A 263 23.12 12.91 30.89
CA ASP A 263 23.56 13.92 31.87
C ASP A 263 23.11 13.56 33.30
N LEU A 264 21.83 13.20 33.46
CA LEU A 264 21.27 12.84 34.77
C LEU A 264 21.88 11.53 35.30
N SER A 265 22.19 10.59 34.42
CA SER A 265 22.83 9.32 34.79
C SER A 265 24.26 9.53 35.26
N GLU A 266 25.01 10.42 34.61
CA GLU A 266 26.36 10.81 35.04
C GLU A 266 26.32 11.51 36.41
N GLU A 267 25.41 12.48 36.59
CA GLU A 267 25.24 13.18 37.86
C GLU A 267 24.84 12.22 39.00
N ALA A 268 23.91 11.29 38.74
CA ALA A 268 23.54 10.25 39.68
C ALA A 268 24.73 9.34 40.05
N GLY A 269 25.58 9.00 39.08
CA GLY A 269 26.83 8.28 39.30
C GLY A 269 27.79 9.04 40.21
N ALA A 270 27.98 10.34 39.97
CA ALA A 270 28.81 11.20 40.80
C ALA A 270 28.27 11.31 42.23
N LEU A 271 26.96 11.50 42.40
CA LEU A 271 26.30 11.55 43.71
C LEU A 271 26.45 10.22 44.47
N ARG A 272 26.33 9.08 43.77
CA ARG A 272 26.55 7.75 44.35
C ARG A 272 27.97 7.62 44.89
N GLU A 273 28.98 8.08 44.16
CA GLU A 273 30.38 7.99 44.63
C GLU A 273 30.62 8.89 45.84
N VAL A 274 30.08 10.12 45.84
CA VAL A 274 30.13 11.01 47.00
C VAL A 274 29.44 10.38 48.21
N ALA A 275 28.28 9.75 48.03
CA ALA A 275 27.58 9.04 49.09
C ALA A 275 28.37 7.83 49.62
N LYS A 276 28.99 7.03 48.72
CA LYS A 276 29.90 5.93 49.09
C LYS A 276 31.07 6.47 49.94
N GLN A 277 31.68 7.59 49.55
CA GLN A 277 32.77 8.23 50.30
C GLN A 277 32.30 8.76 51.66
N LEU A 278 31.15 9.42 51.73
CA LEU A 278 30.58 9.92 52.99
C LEU A 278 30.28 8.77 53.96
N LYS A 279 29.69 7.66 53.47
CA LYS A 279 29.42 6.47 54.28
C LYS A 279 30.71 5.87 54.84
N ARG A 280 31.76 5.72 54.02
CA ARG A 280 33.08 5.24 54.48
C ARG A 280 33.66 6.14 55.57
N ASN A 281 33.61 7.46 55.36
CA ASN A 281 34.08 8.43 56.35
C ASN A 281 33.26 8.38 57.65
N GLN A 282 31.95 8.24 57.55
CA GLN A 282 31.06 8.11 58.71
C GLN A 282 31.37 6.84 59.51
N THR A 283 31.51 5.69 58.85
CA THR A 283 31.89 4.43 59.50
C THR A 283 33.26 4.54 60.16
N ALA A 284 34.24 5.16 59.49
CA ALA A 284 35.57 5.39 60.06
C ALA A 284 35.53 6.29 61.30
N LEU A 285 34.72 7.36 61.28
CA LEU A 285 34.54 8.24 62.44
C LEU A 285 33.85 7.53 63.60
N ARG A 286 32.79 6.78 63.34
CA ARG A 286 32.09 5.97 64.36
C ARG A 286 33.02 4.94 64.99
N ALA A 287 33.81 4.23 64.19
CA ALA A 287 34.76 3.25 64.70
C ALA A 287 35.86 3.89 65.57
N ARG A 288 36.36 5.09 65.19
CA ARG A 288 37.30 5.86 66.01
C ARG A 288 36.69 6.27 67.35
N GLU A 289 35.46 6.76 67.31
CA GLU A 289 34.74 7.20 68.52
C GLU A 289 34.42 6.02 69.45
N GLN A 290 33.94 4.89 68.92
CA GLN A 290 33.71 3.68 69.71
C GLN A 290 35.00 3.16 70.36
N ARG A 291 36.14 3.14 69.63
CA ARG A 291 37.44 2.75 70.21
C ARG A 291 37.84 3.66 71.37
N ARG A 292 37.63 4.97 71.23
CA ARG A 292 37.88 5.95 72.28
C ARG A 292 36.99 5.69 73.50
N GLN A 293 35.69 5.54 73.29
CA GLN A 293 34.72 5.27 74.37
C GLN A 293 35.05 3.97 75.13
N ARG A 294 35.44 2.90 74.42
CA ARG A 294 35.87 1.65 75.06
C ARG A 294 37.15 1.84 75.88
N THR A 295 38.12 2.58 75.36
CA THR A 295 39.36 2.91 76.10
C THR A 295 39.04 3.71 77.36
N ASP A 296 38.17 4.72 77.25
CA ASP A 296 37.74 5.55 78.38
C ASP A 296 36.95 4.75 79.40
N ALA A 297 36.13 3.78 78.97
CA ALA A 297 35.40 2.87 79.84
C ALA A 297 36.35 1.99 80.67
N VAL A 298 37.38 1.40 80.05
CA VAL A 298 38.41 0.61 80.75
C VAL A 298 39.16 1.47 81.77
N LYS A 299 39.54 2.71 81.39
CA LYS A 299 40.20 3.65 82.30
C LYS A 299 39.31 4.07 83.46
N ALA A 300 38.04 4.38 83.20
CA ALA A 300 37.08 4.77 84.23
C ALA A 300 36.81 3.62 85.20
N ASP A 301 36.71 2.40 84.69
CA ASP A 301 36.52 1.20 85.50
C ASP A 301 37.73 0.91 86.41
N ALA A 302 38.94 0.98 85.86
CA ALA A 302 40.18 0.90 86.64
C ALA A 302 40.23 1.97 87.73
N ASN A 303 39.86 3.21 87.40
CA ASN A 303 39.84 4.32 88.36
C ASN A 303 38.83 4.07 89.50
N ARG A 304 37.60 3.61 89.18
CA ARG A 304 36.59 3.23 90.20
C ARG A 304 37.08 2.12 91.12
N LYS A 305 37.86 1.17 90.58
CA LYS A 305 38.41 0.03 91.32
C LYS A 305 39.76 0.34 91.99
N GLY A 306 40.28 1.56 91.87
CA GLY A 306 41.55 1.99 92.47
C GLY A 306 42.80 1.32 91.87
N VAL A 307 42.73 0.94 90.59
CA VAL A 307 43.80 0.22 89.87
C VAL A 307 44.55 1.19 88.95
N THR A 308 45.84 1.41 89.21
CA THR A 308 46.73 2.23 88.37
C THR A 308 47.57 1.37 87.42
N GLU A 309 47.96 0.19 87.87
CA GLU A 309 48.78 -0.79 87.15
C GLU A 309 48.14 -2.17 87.31
N ALA A 310 48.00 -2.88 86.19
CA ALA A 310 47.40 -4.20 86.13
C ALA A 310 48.14 -5.11 85.16
N ARG A 311 48.20 -6.39 85.48
CA ARG A 311 48.84 -7.42 84.68
C ARG A 311 47.92 -7.91 83.58
N CYS A 312 48.37 -7.89 82.33
CA CYS A 312 47.62 -8.47 81.22
C CYS A 312 47.47 -9.99 81.40
N GLU A 313 46.25 -10.51 81.32
CA GLU A 313 45.98 -11.95 81.41
C GLU A 313 46.67 -12.75 80.29
N SER A 314 46.65 -12.24 79.06
CA SER A 314 47.17 -12.95 77.88
C SER A 314 48.71 -13.06 77.85
N CYS A 315 49.43 -11.98 78.17
CA CYS A 315 50.89 -11.93 78.03
C CYS A 315 51.66 -11.74 79.35
N GLY A 316 50.97 -11.49 80.46
CA GLY A 316 51.60 -11.35 81.78
C GLY A 316 52.37 -10.06 82.04
N ASN A 317 52.44 -9.14 81.07
CA ASN A 317 53.11 -7.84 81.25
C ASN A 317 52.28 -6.87 82.10
N ASP A 318 52.96 -6.03 82.88
CA ASP A 318 52.34 -4.99 83.69
C ASP A 318 52.05 -3.75 82.83
N VAL A 319 50.80 -3.28 82.85
CA VAL A 319 50.28 -2.20 82.01
C VAL A 319 49.78 -1.06 82.89
N THR A 320 50.24 0.16 82.62
CA THR A 320 49.69 1.37 83.24
C THR A 320 48.39 1.78 82.54
N VAL A 321 47.25 1.50 83.17
CA VAL A 321 45.92 1.61 82.54
C VAL A 321 45.60 3.04 82.10
N ALA A 322 46.06 4.06 82.84
CA ALA A 322 45.82 5.47 82.52
C ALA A 322 46.43 5.92 81.16
N LEU A 323 47.49 5.24 80.69
CA LEU A 323 48.21 5.58 79.46
C LEU A 323 47.69 4.86 78.21
N LEU A 324 46.65 4.02 78.33
CA LEU A 324 46.06 3.33 77.19
C LEU A 324 45.55 4.33 76.15
N THR A 325 45.93 4.15 74.88
CA THR A 325 45.40 4.91 73.74
C THR A 325 44.35 4.13 72.97
N GLU A 326 44.29 2.82 73.20
CA GLU A 326 43.39 1.86 72.57
C GLU A 326 42.88 0.87 73.63
N PRO A 327 41.73 0.21 73.41
CA PRO A 327 41.15 -0.74 74.35
C PRO A 327 41.84 -2.12 74.26
N ALA A 328 43.17 -2.13 74.10
CA ALA A 328 43.97 -3.32 73.91
C ALA A 328 45.28 -3.22 74.69
N CYS A 329 45.87 -4.38 75.00
CA CYS A 329 47.17 -4.43 75.67
C CYS A 329 48.26 -3.90 74.73
N PRO A 330 49.09 -2.92 75.15
CA PRO A 330 50.13 -2.34 74.29
C PRO A 330 51.28 -3.30 73.95
N PHE A 331 51.40 -4.42 74.66
CA PHE A 331 52.48 -5.39 74.46
C PHE A 331 52.09 -6.55 73.52
N CYS A 332 50.83 -6.97 73.52
CA CYS A 332 50.38 -8.14 72.74
C CYS A 332 49.18 -7.85 71.81
N GLY A 333 48.58 -6.66 71.89
CA GLY A 333 47.47 -6.25 71.03
C GLY A 333 46.11 -6.87 71.36
N THR A 334 46.02 -7.71 72.39
CA THR A 334 44.76 -8.36 72.77
C THR A 334 43.79 -7.36 73.40
N GLU A 335 42.53 -7.37 72.96
CA GLU A 335 41.47 -6.51 73.51
C GLU A 335 41.23 -6.74 75.00
N ILE A 336 40.95 -5.66 75.72
CA ILE A 336 40.72 -5.65 77.16
C ILE A 336 39.20 -5.61 77.39
N ALA A 337 38.68 -6.61 78.10
CA ALA A 337 37.26 -6.72 78.41
C ALA A 337 36.88 -5.99 79.71
N ASP A 338 37.64 -6.19 80.80
CA ASP A 338 37.38 -5.60 82.11
C ASP A 338 38.65 -5.59 82.99
N VAL A 339 38.61 -4.85 84.10
CA VAL A 339 39.69 -4.76 85.09
C VAL A 339 39.29 -5.44 86.40
N THR A 340 40.01 -6.50 86.79
CA THR A 340 39.79 -7.15 88.09
C THR A 340 40.74 -6.59 89.15
N PRO A 341 40.21 -6.09 90.30
CA PRO A 341 41.04 -5.57 91.37
C PRO A 341 41.79 -6.68 92.10
N LYS A 342 42.79 -6.29 92.89
CA LYS A 342 43.67 -7.19 93.64
C LYS A 342 42.86 -8.03 94.64
N PRO A 343 42.93 -9.37 94.63
CA PRO A 343 42.35 -10.18 95.69
C PRO A 343 43.24 -10.16 96.94
N GLY A 344 42.79 -9.50 98.01
CA GLY A 344 43.48 -9.48 99.31
C GLY A 344 44.80 -8.70 99.36
N PHE A 345 45.61 -8.91 100.42
CA PHE A 345 46.81 -8.10 100.74
C PHE A 345 48.05 -8.38 99.86
N PHE A 346 48.05 -9.44 99.05
CA PHE A 346 49.23 -9.89 98.28
C PHE A 346 48.97 -10.06 96.77
N GLY A 347 47.78 -9.72 96.26
CA GLY A 347 47.42 -9.92 94.85
C GLY A 347 47.84 -8.77 93.91
N THR A 348 48.03 -9.07 92.63
CA THR A 348 48.14 -8.08 91.54
C THR A 348 46.79 -7.89 90.87
N ALA A 349 46.49 -6.68 90.40
CA ALA A 349 45.28 -6.44 89.60
C ALA A 349 45.49 -7.04 88.20
N THR A 350 44.41 -7.48 87.56
CA THR A 350 44.48 -8.18 86.26
C THR A 350 43.61 -7.47 85.22
N LEU A 351 44.14 -7.28 84.01
CA LEU A 351 43.36 -6.90 82.84
C LEU A 351 42.87 -8.18 82.16
N ASN A 352 41.58 -8.43 82.24
CA ASN A 352 40.99 -9.58 81.58
C ASN A 352 40.95 -9.32 80.08
N THR A 353 41.49 -10.24 79.30
CA THR A 353 41.57 -10.10 77.86
C THR A 353 40.49 -10.94 77.18
N GLY A 354 39.80 -10.34 76.23
CA GLY A 354 38.69 -10.99 75.52
C GLY A 354 37.85 -9.97 74.78
N ALA A 355 37.04 -10.45 73.83
CA ALA A 355 36.01 -9.61 73.24
C ALA A 355 35.07 -9.15 74.36
N ALA A 356 34.89 -7.83 74.51
CA ALA A 356 33.89 -7.30 75.41
C ALA A 356 32.54 -7.96 75.08
N PRO A 357 31.72 -8.34 76.09
CA PRO A 357 30.41 -8.89 75.80
C PRO A 357 29.66 -7.89 74.94
N ALA A 358 29.26 -8.32 73.74
CA ALA A 358 28.48 -7.48 72.85
C ALA A 358 27.21 -7.10 73.60
N LEU A 359 27.11 -5.83 74.04
CA LEU A 359 25.80 -5.23 74.19
C LEU A 359 25.11 -5.43 72.84
N GLU A 360 23.85 -5.86 72.84
CA GLU A 360 23.02 -6.09 71.65
C GLU A 360 23.02 -4.83 70.76
N GLU A 361 24.07 -4.68 69.95
CA GLU A 361 24.10 -3.80 68.81
C GLU A 361 23.25 -4.51 67.76
N ALA A 362 22.11 -3.90 67.45
CA ALA A 362 21.26 -4.29 66.34
C ALA A 362 22.13 -4.63 65.13
N GLU A 363 21.83 -5.76 64.51
CA GLU A 363 22.56 -6.33 63.37
C GLU A 363 23.06 -5.23 62.43
N PRO A 364 24.34 -5.29 61.99
CA PRO A 364 24.82 -4.36 60.99
C PRO A 364 23.87 -4.45 59.79
N PRO A 365 23.32 -3.31 59.30
CA PRO A 365 22.39 -3.35 58.18
C PRO A 365 23.12 -3.96 56.99
N ALA A 366 22.56 -5.06 56.48
CA ALA A 366 23.04 -5.87 55.37
C ALA A 366 23.88 -5.03 54.40
N GLU A 367 25.19 -5.24 54.47
CA GLU A 367 26.17 -4.45 53.74
C GLU A 367 26.29 -4.88 52.27
N ASP A 368 25.22 -5.38 51.65
CA ASP A 368 25.23 -5.83 50.25
C ASP A 368 24.03 -5.38 49.40
N ALA A 369 23.01 -4.72 49.98
CA ALA A 369 21.81 -4.32 49.20
C ALA A 369 22.06 -3.29 48.08
N PHE A 370 23.26 -2.69 48.03
CA PHE A 370 23.66 -1.78 46.96
C PHE A 370 24.65 -2.41 45.95
N SER A 371 25.20 -3.59 46.25
CA SER A 371 26.03 -4.34 45.30
C SER A 371 25.15 -4.97 44.22
N ASP A 372 23.98 -5.46 44.60
CA ASP A 372 23.00 -6.07 43.68
C ASP A 372 22.42 -5.09 42.64
N LEU A 373 22.60 -3.78 42.83
CA LEU A 373 22.14 -2.74 41.91
C LEU A 373 23.20 -2.37 40.85
N ASP A 374 24.49 -2.56 41.13
CA ASP A 374 25.57 -2.35 40.15
C ASP A 374 25.60 -3.55 39.15
N GLU A 375 25.29 -4.78 39.59
CA GLU A 375 25.27 -5.98 38.71
C GLU A 375 24.04 -6.06 37.77
N GLN A 376 22.92 -5.42 38.14
CA GLN A 376 21.72 -5.33 37.29
C GLN A 376 21.79 -4.21 36.24
N ALA A 377 22.72 -3.26 36.38
CA ALA A 377 22.92 -2.19 35.39
C ALA A 377 23.86 -2.60 34.24
N GLU A 378 24.79 -3.54 34.46
CA GLU A 378 25.70 -4.02 33.41
C GLU A 378 25.10 -5.16 32.55
N THR A 379 24.00 -5.77 32.99
CA THR A 379 23.34 -6.90 32.29
C THR A 379 22.17 -6.49 31.39
N SER A 380 21.77 -5.21 31.39
CA SER A 380 20.70 -4.69 30.51
C SER A 380 21.21 -4.06 29.21
N GLY A 381 22.53 -4.10 28.96
CA GLY A 381 23.18 -3.45 27.82
C GLY A 381 23.47 -4.33 26.60
N THR A 382 22.79 -5.46 26.39
CA THR A 382 22.99 -6.26 25.17
C THR A 382 21.67 -6.65 24.50
N ASP A 383 21.50 -6.10 23.30
CA ASP A 383 20.92 -6.76 22.14
C ASP A 383 19.41 -7.06 22.21
N SER A 384 18.60 -6.01 22.10
CA SER A 384 17.26 -6.15 21.50
C SER A 384 17.41 -6.41 20.01
N THR A 385 17.75 -7.65 19.64
CA THR A 385 17.44 -8.14 18.30
C THR A 385 15.93 -8.42 18.24
N ASP A 386 15.30 -7.67 17.35
CA ASP A 386 13.95 -7.79 16.80
C ASP A 386 13.41 -9.24 16.71
N PRO A 387 12.31 -9.61 17.40
CA PRO A 387 11.58 -10.80 17.05
C PRO A 387 10.62 -10.46 15.90
N ALA A 388 11.05 -10.75 14.68
CA ALA A 388 10.16 -10.78 13.52
C ALA A 388 8.95 -11.68 13.83
N ALA A 389 7.79 -11.05 14.04
CA ALA A 389 6.50 -11.73 14.14
C ALA A 389 6.16 -12.27 12.75
N VAL A 390 6.23 -13.59 12.59
CA VAL A 390 5.69 -14.26 11.40
C VAL A 390 4.17 -14.36 11.59
N LEU A 391 3.44 -13.64 10.75
CA LEU A 391 1.98 -13.70 10.64
C LEU A 391 1.60 -14.73 9.58
N ASP A 392 0.64 -15.60 9.86
CA ASP A 392 0.01 -16.46 8.86
C ASP A 392 -1.03 -15.67 8.02
N GLU A 393 -1.53 -16.25 6.92
CA GLU A 393 -2.41 -15.60 5.92
C GLU A 393 -3.73 -15.01 6.47
N ASP A 394 -4.09 -15.28 7.73
CA ASP A 394 -5.26 -14.73 8.42
C ASP A 394 -4.94 -13.73 9.56
N GLY A 395 -3.66 -13.34 9.74
CA GLY A 395 -3.29 -12.21 10.60
C GLY A 395 -3.36 -12.42 12.12
N SER A 396 -3.28 -13.66 12.61
CA SER A 396 -3.22 -13.97 14.06
C SER A 396 -1.82 -14.42 14.51
N LEU A 397 -1.43 -14.03 15.74
CA LEU A 397 -0.11 -14.33 16.34
C LEU A 397 -0.02 -15.80 16.81
N ILE A 398 0.99 -16.53 16.32
CA ILE A 398 1.28 -17.89 16.79
C ILE A 398 2.06 -17.82 18.11
N ASN A 399 1.43 -18.25 19.20
CA ASN A 399 2.10 -18.37 20.49
C ASN A 399 2.83 -19.72 20.57
N VAL A 400 4.15 -19.73 20.33
CA VAL A 400 4.96 -20.95 20.43
C VAL A 400 5.42 -21.10 21.87
N GLY A 401 4.61 -21.78 22.68
CA GLY A 401 5.00 -22.09 24.05
C GLY A 401 3.93 -22.89 24.78
N GLU A 402 3.88 -24.20 24.54
CA GLU A 402 3.68 -25.19 25.60
C GLU A 402 4.01 -26.60 25.08
N THR A 403 4.88 -27.28 25.82
CA THR A 403 5.43 -28.59 25.52
C THR A 403 4.38 -29.70 25.68
N GLU A 404 4.05 -30.39 24.59
CA GLU A 404 3.28 -31.64 24.66
C GLU A 404 4.11 -32.75 25.33
N THR A 405 3.68 -33.18 26.50
CA THR A 405 3.99 -34.50 27.03
C THR A 405 2.96 -35.49 26.51
N ASP A 406 3.39 -36.40 25.65
CA ASP A 406 2.64 -37.59 25.22
C ASP A 406 2.07 -38.35 26.44
N HIS A 407 0.74 -38.47 26.47
CA HIS A 407 0.04 -39.47 27.27
C HIS A 407 -0.89 -40.28 26.37
N ASP A 408 -0.43 -41.48 26.01
CA ASP A 408 -1.25 -42.57 25.49
C ASP A 408 -2.45 -42.81 26.42
N ASP A 409 -3.69 -42.63 25.93
CA ASP A 409 -4.80 -43.42 26.44
C ASP A 409 -5.80 -43.84 25.35
N ARG A 410 -6.12 -45.13 25.40
CA ARG A 410 -7.11 -45.83 24.58
C ARG A 410 -8.50 -45.49 25.14
N GLY A 411 -9.48 -45.25 24.27
CA GLY A 411 -10.84 -45.05 24.74
C GLY A 411 -11.92 -45.17 23.69
N GLU A 412 -12.34 -46.39 23.42
CA GLU A 412 -13.52 -46.79 22.66
C GLU A 412 -14.84 -46.06 23.01
N ARG A 413 -15.65 -45.87 21.94
CA ARG A 413 -17.13 -45.87 21.88
C ARG A 413 -17.93 -44.67 22.40
N GLY A 414 -18.81 -44.20 21.52
CA GLY A 414 -19.97 -43.35 21.80
C GLY A 414 -20.56 -42.79 20.52
#